data_AF-A0A538P1B0-F1
#
_entry.id   AF-A0A538P1B0-F1
#
_cell.length_a   1.000
_cell.length_b   1.000
_cell.length_c   1.000
_cell.angle_alpha   90.00
_cell.angle_beta   90.00
_cell.angle_gamma   90.00
#
_symmetry.space_group_name_H-M   'P 1'
#
loop_
_entity.id
_entity.type
_entity.pdbx_description
1 polymer ?
#
loop_
_entity_poly.entity_id
_entity_poly.type
_entity_poly.pdbx_seq_one_letter_code
_entity_poly.pdbx_strand_id
1 'polypeptide(L)'
;MDYGAFRYEEPYSRPRRRTNYFAWTVIILLLTGFAFAAWLGSFYIFDQPERPDSYRILQKLHKIEPPKRFELTAAPAGEFLSAKQLYDRYVGMGAAELAKTNAELARNYIRNYQQVRGLVPYVIGRYTIVAARELGPGDVFTSGMVTLTNAVDSGELLMEHLYPADPEVLPLMKQTLNVGLELKLERTHDLSAVIHAERLADGRMMITTVPLLYGSYTVTRGLGTFRLEPPRTLNLAAGWPLFKEHARTAAEADYANYRQKTVAAQGQVPIPGVDATGTPPPAGNELVRVEQARPVPVPLATPIAPQNEKLAKATPSPKGGKLAKKQKLQSPPPASTPAQPAVAQKSSAPTSTPIAVALAPTPPSARVAPPAPTVAAAQAPPIATATPVPVLPAQPVPADASGVALASNVGGGSWKTFPAGRMPLGRLIGTGDLRDVAERGLAGERVYLKGQFVVNFSDANRAVLRPRTKLTEKVLHFGAGSSTRIIVEFPAGYNPPQQGAVVSRDEMRPYEITEVRKQEDGQLNVFVREIMQPN
;
A
#
# COMPACT_ATOMS: atom_id res chain seq x y z
N MET A 1 -81.88 77.14 -8.70
CA MET A 1 -82.14 75.84 -9.35
C MET A 1 -80.84 75.45 -10.03
N ASP A 2 -80.01 74.71 -9.29
CA ASP A 2 -78.67 74.30 -9.68
C ASP A 2 -78.71 73.25 -10.78
N TYR A 3 -77.92 73.46 -11.83
CA TYR A 3 -77.58 72.43 -12.80
C TYR A 3 -76.55 71.49 -12.15
N GLY A 4 -76.99 70.27 -11.88
CA GLY A 4 -76.17 69.20 -11.30
C GLY A 4 -74.96 68.86 -12.16
N ALA A 5 -73.78 69.12 -11.61
CA ALA A 5 -72.52 68.59 -12.13
C ALA A 5 -72.45 67.09 -11.82
N PHE A 6 -72.67 66.24 -12.82
CA PHE A 6 -72.34 64.83 -12.74
C PHE A 6 -70.81 64.67 -12.66
N ARG A 7 -70.29 64.43 -11.44
CA ARG A 7 -68.96 63.87 -11.25
C ARG A 7 -68.96 62.44 -11.82
N TYR A 8 -68.28 62.25 -12.94
CA TYR A 8 -67.74 60.93 -13.27
C TYR A 8 -66.64 60.63 -12.25
N GLU A 9 -66.98 59.87 -11.23
CA GLU A 9 -66.03 59.29 -10.29
C GLU A 9 -65.35 58.12 -11.03
N GLU A 10 -64.10 58.30 -11.41
CA GLU A 10 -63.28 57.31 -12.08
C GLU A 10 -62.71 56.37 -11.00
N PRO A 11 -63.24 55.13 -10.80
CA PRO A 11 -62.64 54.22 -9.85
C PRO A 11 -61.43 53.60 -10.54
N TYR A 12 -60.34 53.39 -9.80
CA TYR A 12 -59.08 52.74 -10.23
C TYR A 12 -57.94 53.66 -10.73
N SER A 13 -57.63 54.74 -10.02
CA SER A 13 -56.22 55.18 -9.98
C SER A 13 -55.41 54.20 -9.10
N ARG A 14 -54.94 53.09 -9.68
CA ARG A 14 -53.93 52.23 -9.02
C ARG A 14 -52.72 53.10 -8.64
N PRO A 15 -52.16 53.00 -7.43
CA PRO A 15 -50.98 53.77 -7.07
C PRO A 15 -49.87 53.45 -8.06
N ARG A 16 -49.38 54.48 -8.76
CA ARG A 16 -48.33 54.37 -9.77
C ARG A 16 -47.04 53.97 -9.06
N ARG A 17 -46.82 52.65 -8.88
CA ARG A 17 -45.55 52.09 -8.39
C ARG A 17 -44.46 52.55 -9.36
N ARG A 18 -43.70 53.57 -8.97
CA ARG A 18 -42.51 53.99 -9.71
C ARG A 18 -41.46 52.91 -9.48
N THR A 19 -41.40 51.95 -10.39
CA THR A 19 -40.30 50.99 -10.45
C THR A 19 -39.02 51.77 -10.69
N ASN A 20 -38.10 51.76 -9.72
CA ASN A 20 -36.83 52.47 -9.85
C ASN A 20 -35.93 51.68 -10.80
N TYR A 21 -36.04 51.97 -12.10
CA TYR A 21 -35.30 51.27 -13.16
C TYR A 21 -33.79 51.33 -12.95
N PHE A 22 -33.26 52.44 -12.40
CA PHE A 22 -31.84 52.56 -12.07
C PHE A 22 -31.42 51.54 -11.01
N ALA A 23 -32.16 51.43 -9.90
CA ALA A 23 -31.90 50.42 -8.87
C ALA A 23 -31.97 49.00 -9.44
N TRP A 24 -32.95 48.72 -10.31
CA TRP A 24 -33.06 47.43 -11.00
C TRP A 24 -31.87 47.16 -11.94
N THR A 25 -31.39 48.14 -12.69
CA THR A 25 -30.20 47.96 -13.54
C THR A 25 -28.94 47.66 -12.73
N VAL A 26 -28.76 48.33 -11.59
CA VAL A 26 -27.64 48.06 -10.67
C VAL A 26 -27.73 46.63 -10.12
N ILE A 27 -28.94 46.21 -9.70
CA ILE A 27 -29.17 44.84 -9.21
C ILE A 27 -28.86 43.80 -10.29
N ILE A 28 -29.32 44.01 -11.53
CA ILE A 28 -29.06 43.10 -12.65
C ILE A 28 -27.56 43.02 -12.95
N LEU A 29 -26.85 44.16 -12.93
CA LEU A 29 -25.41 44.19 -13.17
C LEU A 29 -24.65 43.43 -12.06
N LEU A 30 -25.03 43.62 -10.79
CA LEU A 30 -24.47 42.86 -9.67
C LEU A 30 -24.76 41.36 -9.77
N LEU A 31 -25.99 40.96 -10.13
CA LEU A 31 -26.34 39.56 -10.33
C LEU A 31 -25.58 38.93 -11.50
N THR A 32 -25.39 39.69 -12.58
CA THR A 32 -24.60 39.25 -13.74
C THR A 32 -23.13 39.05 -13.34
N GLY A 33 -22.55 40.01 -12.62
CA GLY A 33 -21.20 39.89 -12.06
C GLY A 33 -21.07 38.70 -11.11
N PHE A 34 -22.05 38.48 -10.24
CA PHE A 34 -22.09 37.33 -9.34
C PHE A 34 -22.21 36.00 -10.10
N ALA A 35 -23.03 35.93 -11.15
CA ALA A 35 -23.16 34.75 -11.98
C ALA A 35 -21.84 34.40 -12.68
N PHE A 36 -21.15 35.40 -13.24
CA PHE A 36 -19.82 35.20 -13.82
C PHE A 36 -18.80 34.78 -12.75
N ALA A 37 -18.77 35.42 -11.59
CA ALA A 37 -17.88 35.06 -10.49
C ALA A 37 -18.14 33.62 -10.01
N ALA A 38 -19.40 33.20 -9.88
CA ALA A 38 -19.78 31.83 -9.53
C ALA A 38 -19.36 30.83 -10.62
N TRP A 39 -19.53 31.18 -11.90
CA TRP A 39 -19.12 30.35 -13.03
C TRP A 39 -17.60 30.16 -13.09
N LEU A 40 -16.80 31.24 -12.99
CA LEU A 40 -15.34 31.17 -12.95
C LEU A 40 -14.84 30.47 -11.68
N GLY A 41 -15.46 30.77 -10.53
CA GLY A 41 -15.14 30.15 -9.25
C GLY A 41 -15.35 28.65 -9.27
N SER A 42 -16.39 28.16 -9.95
CA SER A 42 -16.63 26.73 -10.18
C SER A 42 -15.43 26.09 -10.89
N PHE A 43 -15.00 26.62 -12.05
CA PHE A 43 -13.83 26.07 -12.75
C PHE A 43 -12.57 26.07 -11.89
N TYR A 44 -12.34 27.15 -11.16
CA TYR A 44 -11.17 27.25 -10.29
C TYR A 44 -11.19 26.20 -9.16
N ILE A 45 -12.34 25.97 -8.51
CA ILE A 45 -12.48 24.99 -7.43
C ILE A 45 -12.36 23.56 -7.97
N PHE A 46 -13.07 23.22 -9.04
CA PHE A 46 -13.10 21.86 -9.57
C PHE A 46 -11.82 21.49 -10.32
N ASP A 47 -11.20 22.45 -11.03
CA ASP A 47 -9.99 22.16 -11.79
C ASP A 47 -8.76 22.03 -10.88
N GLN A 48 -8.69 22.74 -9.75
CA GLN A 48 -7.47 22.82 -8.92
C GLN A 48 -7.65 22.17 -7.54
N PRO A 49 -7.83 20.83 -7.45
CA PRO A 49 -8.01 20.14 -6.17
C PRO A 49 -6.74 20.14 -5.30
N GLU A 50 -5.59 20.52 -5.85
CA GLU A 50 -4.32 20.65 -5.11
C GLU A 50 -4.29 21.86 -4.16
N ARG A 51 -5.19 22.85 -4.35
CA ARG A 51 -5.27 24.00 -3.44
C ARG A 51 -6.05 23.62 -2.17
N PRO A 52 -5.63 24.10 -0.99
CA PRO A 52 -6.24 23.70 0.29
C PRO A 52 -7.73 24.07 0.39
N ASP A 53 -8.12 25.25 -0.09
CA ASP A 53 -9.52 25.69 -0.05
C ASP A 53 -10.38 24.88 -1.01
N SER A 54 -9.91 24.69 -2.25
CA SER A 54 -10.58 23.88 -3.26
C SER A 54 -10.77 22.43 -2.79
N TYR A 55 -9.71 21.82 -2.24
CA TYR A 55 -9.76 20.46 -1.68
C TYR A 55 -10.82 20.33 -0.59
N ARG A 56 -10.84 21.26 0.37
CA ARG A 56 -11.83 21.26 1.47
C ARG A 56 -13.26 21.35 0.96
N ILE A 57 -13.51 22.19 -0.05
CA ILE A 57 -14.84 22.32 -0.66
C ILE A 57 -15.21 21.02 -1.38
N LEU A 58 -14.31 20.48 -2.20
CA LEU A 58 -14.55 19.24 -2.95
C LEU A 58 -14.74 18.02 -2.05
N GLN A 59 -14.04 17.97 -0.92
CA GLN A 59 -14.20 16.94 0.10
C GLN A 59 -15.59 17.02 0.75
N LYS A 60 -16.05 18.23 1.13
CA LYS A 60 -17.40 18.44 1.68
C LYS A 60 -18.50 18.09 0.68
N LEU A 61 -18.25 18.28 -0.61
CA LEU A 61 -19.18 17.92 -1.69
C LEU A 61 -19.10 16.43 -2.08
N HIS A 62 -18.25 15.63 -1.43
CA HIS A 62 -17.98 14.23 -1.77
C HIS A 62 -17.60 14.02 -3.26
N LYS A 63 -16.90 14.99 -3.86
CA LYS A 63 -16.47 14.95 -5.27
C LYS A 63 -15.04 14.45 -5.46
N ILE A 64 -14.27 14.34 -4.39
CA ILE A 64 -12.95 13.69 -4.41
C ILE A 64 -13.11 12.32 -3.75
N GLU A 65 -12.72 11.28 -4.48
CA GLU A 65 -12.57 9.94 -3.90
C GLU A 65 -11.27 9.89 -3.08
N PRO A 66 -11.26 9.25 -1.90
CA PRO A 66 -10.02 8.99 -1.18
C PRO A 66 -8.99 8.30 -2.07
N PRO A 67 -7.69 8.53 -1.84
CA PRO A 67 -6.62 7.76 -2.46
C PRO A 67 -6.90 6.26 -2.44
N LYS A 68 -6.75 5.60 -3.60
CA LYS A 68 -7.02 4.17 -3.77
C LYS A 68 -5.70 3.39 -3.84
N ARG A 69 -5.76 2.15 -3.34
CA ARG A 69 -4.67 1.19 -3.53
C ARG A 69 -4.67 0.70 -4.98
N PHE A 70 -3.49 0.69 -5.60
CA PHE A 70 -3.30 0.12 -6.92
C PHE A 70 -2.82 -1.33 -6.83
N GLU A 71 -3.20 -2.15 -7.81
CA GLU A 71 -2.53 -3.42 -8.10
C GLU A 71 -1.36 -3.16 -9.06
N LEU A 72 -0.33 -4.01 -9.01
CA LEU A 72 0.89 -3.85 -9.82
C LEU A 72 0.59 -3.73 -11.32
N THR A 73 -0.41 -4.46 -11.82
CA THR A 73 -0.84 -4.46 -13.22
C THR A 73 -1.86 -3.38 -13.57
N ALA A 74 -2.48 -2.75 -12.57
CA ALA A 74 -3.51 -1.72 -12.73
C ALA A 74 -2.98 -0.31 -12.40
N ALA A 75 -1.69 -0.20 -12.07
CA ALA A 75 -1.08 1.05 -11.72
C ALA A 75 -0.98 1.98 -12.95
N PRO A 76 -0.98 3.31 -12.73
CA PRO A 76 -0.87 4.28 -13.81
C PRO A 76 0.42 4.07 -14.61
N ALA A 77 0.32 4.24 -15.93
CA ALA A 77 1.49 4.23 -16.81
C ALA A 77 2.49 5.29 -16.32
N GLY A 78 3.73 4.86 -16.11
CA GLY A 78 4.74 5.72 -15.57
C GLY A 78 6.13 5.42 -16.09
N GLU A 79 7.01 6.34 -15.78
CA GLU A 79 8.43 6.30 -16.08
C GLU A 79 9.20 6.08 -14.79
N PHE A 80 10.28 5.31 -14.87
CA PHE A 80 11.09 4.97 -13.71
C PHE A 80 12.37 5.78 -13.76
N LEU A 81 12.61 6.58 -12.73
CA LEU A 81 13.65 7.58 -12.70
C LEU A 81 14.60 7.31 -11.54
N SER A 82 15.89 7.29 -11.85
CA SER A 82 16.95 7.23 -10.85
C SER A 82 17.12 8.57 -10.14
N ALA A 83 17.82 8.57 -9.01
CA ALA A 83 18.10 9.78 -8.25
C ALA A 83 18.71 10.91 -9.11
N LYS A 84 19.66 10.57 -9.98
CA LYS A 84 20.29 11.52 -10.91
C LYS A 84 19.29 12.07 -11.94
N GLN A 85 18.46 11.21 -12.53
CA GLN A 85 17.46 11.65 -13.51
C GLN A 85 16.40 12.58 -12.89
N LEU A 86 16.03 12.33 -11.63
CA LEU A 86 15.11 13.20 -10.88
C LEU A 86 15.75 14.56 -10.59
N TYR A 87 17.02 14.56 -10.16
CA TYR A 87 17.77 15.80 -9.97
C TYR A 87 17.86 16.60 -11.27
N ASP A 88 18.38 16.01 -12.35
CA ASP A 88 18.57 16.67 -13.65
C ASP A 88 17.25 17.24 -14.20
N ARG A 89 16.13 16.53 -13.99
CA ARG A 89 14.80 16.96 -14.41
C ARG A 89 14.34 18.22 -13.70
N TYR A 90 14.41 18.24 -12.37
CA TYR A 90 13.78 19.31 -11.59
C TYR A 90 14.73 20.48 -11.31
N VAL A 91 16.05 20.25 -11.31
CA VAL A 91 17.04 21.30 -11.05
C VAL A 91 17.10 22.34 -12.17
N GLY A 92 16.72 21.99 -13.40
CA GLY A 92 16.66 22.93 -14.53
C GLY A 92 15.41 23.84 -14.52
N MET A 93 14.36 23.47 -13.77
CA MET A 93 13.09 24.19 -13.79
C MET A 93 13.16 25.49 -12.99
N GLY A 94 12.62 26.57 -13.56
CA GLY A 94 12.41 27.83 -12.85
C GLY A 94 11.37 27.69 -11.73
N ALA A 95 11.35 28.60 -10.76
CA ALA A 95 10.44 28.51 -9.60
C ALA A 95 8.95 28.39 -10.00
N ALA A 96 8.50 29.14 -11.01
CA ALA A 96 7.13 29.08 -11.50
C ALA A 96 6.81 27.75 -12.22
N GLU A 97 7.78 27.22 -12.97
CA GLU A 97 7.64 25.94 -13.68
C GLU A 97 7.61 24.76 -12.69
N LEU A 98 8.49 24.79 -11.68
CA LEU A 98 8.51 23.80 -10.60
C LEU A 98 7.20 23.84 -9.81
N ALA A 99 6.69 25.03 -9.48
CA ALA A 99 5.40 25.17 -8.80
C ALA A 99 4.23 24.61 -9.62
N LYS A 100 4.21 24.87 -10.94
CA LYS A 100 3.21 24.30 -11.86
C LYS A 100 3.32 22.77 -11.92
N THR A 101 4.53 22.25 -12.00
CA THR A 101 4.82 20.81 -12.02
C THR A 101 4.37 20.16 -10.70
N ASN A 102 4.68 20.75 -9.56
CA ASN A 102 4.23 20.28 -8.25
C ASN A 102 2.71 20.28 -8.11
N ALA A 103 2.04 21.31 -8.63
CA ALA A 103 0.58 21.35 -8.66
C ALA A 103 0.00 20.19 -9.48
N GLU A 104 0.62 19.86 -10.61
CA GLU A 104 0.23 18.72 -11.45
C GLU A 104 0.50 17.36 -10.76
N LEU A 105 1.67 17.18 -10.14
CA LEU A 105 2.02 15.98 -9.39
C LEU A 105 1.03 15.74 -8.23
N ALA A 106 0.76 16.77 -7.43
CA ALA A 106 -0.20 16.70 -6.32
C ALA A 106 -1.64 16.44 -6.82
N ARG A 107 -2.07 17.12 -7.90
CA ARG A 107 -3.38 16.91 -8.52
C ARG A 107 -3.54 15.47 -9.00
N ASN A 108 -2.52 14.91 -9.65
CA ASN A 108 -2.55 13.54 -10.15
C ASN A 108 -2.74 12.54 -9.00
N TYR A 109 -2.03 12.73 -7.89
CA TYR A 109 -2.21 11.91 -6.70
C TYR A 109 -3.63 12.03 -6.11
N ILE A 110 -4.13 13.26 -5.91
CA ILE A 110 -5.46 13.52 -5.33
C ILE A 110 -6.58 12.96 -6.22
N ARG A 111 -6.42 12.98 -7.54
CA ARG A 111 -7.39 12.44 -8.51
C ARG A 111 -7.19 10.94 -8.80
N ASN A 112 -6.45 10.21 -7.97
CA ASN A 112 -6.18 8.79 -8.17
C ASN A 112 -5.63 8.47 -9.57
N TYR A 113 -4.86 9.39 -10.14
CA TYR A 113 -4.25 9.26 -11.46
C TYR A 113 -5.24 8.95 -12.61
N GLN A 114 -6.52 9.29 -12.46
CA GLN A 114 -7.55 9.01 -13.49
C GLN A 114 -7.40 9.89 -14.74
N GLN A 115 -6.72 11.04 -14.62
CA GLN A 115 -6.59 12.05 -15.69
C GLN A 115 -5.15 12.54 -15.82
N VAL A 116 -4.18 11.63 -15.73
CA VAL A 116 -2.75 11.97 -15.85
C VAL A 116 -2.46 12.42 -17.26
N ARG A 117 -1.78 13.56 -17.39
CA ARG A 117 -1.18 14.01 -18.65
C ARG A 117 0.25 13.49 -18.67
N GLY A 118 0.55 12.56 -19.58
CA GLY A 118 1.88 11.97 -19.70
C GLY A 118 2.11 10.78 -18.76
N LEU A 119 3.36 10.60 -18.33
CA LEU A 119 3.80 9.47 -17.52
C LEU A 119 3.95 9.88 -16.05
N VAL A 120 3.52 9.01 -15.14
CA VAL A 120 3.76 9.18 -13.70
C VAL A 120 5.23 8.92 -13.37
N PRO A 121 5.95 9.85 -12.71
CA PRO A 121 7.32 9.62 -12.29
C PRO A 121 7.38 8.69 -11.08
N TYR A 122 7.93 7.50 -11.27
CA TYR A 122 8.24 6.53 -10.22
C TYR A 122 9.73 6.55 -9.88
N VAL A 123 10.06 6.52 -8.59
CA VAL A 123 11.44 6.54 -8.11
C VAL A 123 12.02 5.14 -8.03
N ILE A 124 13.26 4.98 -8.49
CA ILE A 124 14.05 3.75 -8.38
C ILE A 124 15.46 4.04 -7.87
N GLY A 125 16.08 3.05 -7.23
CA GLY A 125 17.46 3.13 -6.76
C GLY A 125 17.60 2.71 -5.31
N ARG A 126 18.77 3.01 -4.72
CA ARG A 126 19.09 2.72 -3.33
C ARG A 126 19.15 4.01 -2.52
N TYR A 127 18.52 3.98 -1.37
CA TYR A 127 18.38 5.11 -0.47
C TYR A 127 18.69 4.68 0.95
N THR A 128 19.42 5.49 1.72
CA THR A 128 19.70 5.22 3.12
C THR A 128 18.85 6.13 4.00
N ILE A 129 18.18 5.57 5.01
CA ILE A 129 17.38 6.34 5.96
C ILE A 129 18.30 7.22 6.81
N VAL A 130 18.08 8.53 6.74
CA VAL A 130 18.75 9.56 7.53
C VAL A 130 17.98 9.80 8.82
N ALA A 131 16.66 9.89 8.72
CA ALA A 131 15.77 10.04 9.85
C ALA A 131 14.38 9.47 9.54
N ALA A 132 13.66 9.07 10.58
CA ALA A 132 12.27 8.67 10.51
C ALA A 132 11.47 9.45 11.55
N ARG A 133 10.28 9.92 11.19
CA ARG A 133 9.36 10.58 12.11
C ARG A 133 7.93 10.12 11.88
N GLU A 134 7.12 10.22 12.94
CA GLU A 134 5.68 10.03 12.88
C GLU A 134 5.01 11.24 12.23
N LEU A 135 3.98 10.95 11.44
CA LEU A 135 3.11 11.95 10.84
C LEU A 135 1.99 12.32 11.81
N GLY A 136 1.75 13.62 11.98
CA GLY A 136 0.72 14.15 12.86
C GLY A 136 -0.42 14.85 12.13
N PRO A 137 -1.46 15.32 12.85
CA PRO A 137 -2.59 16.04 12.27
C PRO A 137 -2.19 17.34 11.54
N GLY A 138 -1.04 17.91 11.90
CA GLY A 138 -0.47 19.11 11.29
C GLY A 138 0.30 18.86 9.99
N ASP A 139 0.49 17.60 9.59
CA ASP A 139 1.19 17.22 8.37
C ASP A 139 0.20 16.97 7.23
N VAL A 140 0.67 16.99 5.97
CA VAL A 140 -0.19 16.75 4.80
C VAL A 140 -0.87 15.38 4.86
N PHE A 141 -0.15 14.38 5.36
CA PHE A 141 -0.68 13.07 5.70
C PHE A 141 -0.86 13.05 7.21
N THR A 142 -2.07 12.75 7.68
CA THR A 142 -2.41 12.90 9.10
C THR A 142 -2.06 11.69 9.96
N SER A 143 -1.60 10.59 9.33
CA SER A 143 -1.17 9.37 10.02
C SER A 143 -0.19 8.57 9.15
N GLY A 144 0.67 7.79 9.81
CA GLY A 144 1.77 7.04 9.18
C GLY A 144 3.15 7.48 9.68
N MET A 145 4.17 7.09 8.93
CA MET A 145 5.55 7.55 9.14
C MET A 145 6.07 8.20 7.87
N VAL A 146 7.06 9.08 8.01
CA VAL A 146 7.85 9.60 6.89
C VAL A 146 9.33 9.45 7.20
N THR A 147 10.07 8.98 6.21
CA THR A 147 11.52 8.83 6.31
C THR A 147 12.21 9.84 5.40
N LEU A 148 13.15 10.59 5.96
CA LEU A 148 14.12 11.34 5.18
C LEU A 148 15.24 10.38 4.78
N THR A 149 15.58 10.36 3.50
CA THR A 149 16.57 9.44 2.94
C THR A 149 17.55 10.14 2.02
N ASN A 150 18.79 9.66 2.01
CA ASN A 150 19.83 10.07 1.07
C ASN A 150 19.92 9.05 -0.05
N ALA A 151 19.97 9.49 -1.31
CA ALA A 151 20.30 8.58 -2.40
C ALA A 151 21.76 8.11 -2.28
N VAL A 152 21.98 6.80 -2.35
CA VAL A 152 23.32 6.19 -2.24
C VAL A 152 24.20 6.57 -3.43
N ASP A 153 23.58 6.63 -4.62
CA ASP A 153 24.29 6.87 -5.88
C ASP A 153 24.34 8.36 -6.26
N SER A 154 23.68 9.26 -5.51
CA SER A 154 23.71 10.72 -5.74
C SER A 154 23.48 11.51 -4.45
N GLY A 155 24.48 12.30 -4.02
CA GLY A 155 24.35 13.17 -2.83
C GLY A 155 23.51 14.43 -3.03
N GLU A 156 23.11 14.71 -4.27
CA GLU A 156 22.39 15.94 -4.64
C GLU A 156 20.86 15.80 -4.51
N LEU A 157 20.36 14.58 -4.30
CA LEU A 157 18.94 14.28 -4.13
C LEU A 157 18.64 13.71 -2.74
N LEU A 158 17.76 14.40 -2.02
CA LEU A 158 17.08 13.90 -0.84
C LEU A 158 15.70 13.37 -1.21
N MET A 159 15.24 12.35 -0.49
CA MET A 159 13.89 11.82 -0.67
C MET A 159 13.18 11.68 0.67
N GLU A 160 12.00 12.29 0.76
CA GLU A 160 10.97 11.96 1.73
C GLU A 160 10.17 10.77 1.17
N HIS A 161 10.28 9.63 1.84
CA HIS A 161 9.46 8.47 1.53
C HIS A 161 8.37 8.30 2.57
N LEU A 162 7.12 8.35 2.11
CA LEU A 162 5.94 8.30 2.94
C LEU A 162 5.49 6.85 3.13
N TYR A 163 5.13 6.53 4.37
CA TYR A 163 4.51 5.27 4.75
C TYR A 163 3.16 5.55 5.42
N PRO A 164 2.10 5.84 4.65
CA PRO A 164 0.77 6.06 5.20
C PRO A 164 0.23 4.76 5.80
N ALA A 165 -0.23 4.82 7.04
CA ALA A 165 -0.73 3.66 7.76
C ALA A 165 -1.61 4.11 8.94
N ASP A 166 -2.40 3.17 9.48
CA ASP A 166 -3.22 3.43 10.66
C ASP A 166 -2.39 3.55 11.96
N PRO A 167 -2.88 4.30 12.98
CA PRO A 167 -2.18 4.48 14.25
C PRO A 167 -1.75 3.19 14.96
N GLU A 168 -2.50 2.10 14.75
CA GLU A 168 -2.26 0.80 15.39
C GLU A 168 -0.92 0.16 14.99
N VAL A 169 -0.45 0.42 13.77
CA VAL A 169 0.81 -0.16 13.26
C VAL A 169 2.02 0.76 13.46
N LEU A 170 1.82 2.00 13.90
CA LEU A 170 2.90 2.98 14.10
C LEU A 170 3.99 2.52 15.08
N PRO A 171 3.68 1.86 16.23
CA PRO A 171 4.72 1.37 17.12
C PRO A 171 5.68 0.39 16.44
N LEU A 172 5.15 -0.50 15.60
CA LEU A 172 5.97 -1.45 14.82
C LEU A 172 6.78 -0.73 13.74
N MET A 173 6.20 0.26 13.08
CA MET A 173 6.90 1.07 12.07
C MET A 173 8.07 1.85 12.65
N LYS A 174 7.91 2.44 13.85
CA LYS A 174 8.99 3.13 14.57
C LYS A 174 10.15 2.19 14.91
N GLN A 175 9.86 0.94 15.24
CA GLN A 175 10.90 -0.06 15.54
C GLN A 175 11.62 -0.59 14.30
N THR A 176 10.98 -0.50 13.12
CA THR A 176 11.50 -1.07 11.87
C THR A 176 12.21 -0.03 10.99
N LEU A 177 11.70 1.21 10.93
CA LEU A 177 12.27 2.31 10.14
C LEU A 177 13.42 3.01 10.90
N ASN A 178 14.53 2.30 11.04
CA ASN A 178 15.71 2.80 11.76
C ASN A 178 16.65 3.61 10.86
N VAL A 179 17.36 4.56 11.46
CA VAL A 179 18.43 5.31 10.81
C VAL A 179 19.54 4.35 10.35
N GLY A 180 20.07 4.58 9.14
CA GLY A 180 21.09 3.75 8.51
C GLY A 180 20.54 2.54 7.74
N LEU A 181 19.23 2.26 7.81
CA LEU A 181 18.59 1.22 7.02
C LEU A 181 18.62 1.58 5.53
N GLU A 182 18.91 0.61 4.68
CA GLU A 182 18.81 0.79 3.23
C GLU A 182 17.40 0.45 2.72
N LEU A 183 16.89 1.30 1.84
CA LEU A 183 15.65 1.16 1.10
C LEU A 183 16.03 1.00 -0.37
N LYS A 184 15.68 -0.13 -0.96
CA LYS A 184 15.84 -0.39 -2.39
C LYS A 184 14.48 -0.32 -3.05
N LEU A 185 14.38 0.54 -4.06
CA LEU A 185 13.18 0.72 -4.87
C LEU A 185 13.44 0.15 -6.27
N GLU A 186 12.73 -0.92 -6.61
CA GLU A 186 12.88 -1.63 -7.88
C GLU A 186 11.68 -1.42 -8.80
N ARG A 187 11.96 -1.27 -10.10
CA ARG A 187 10.95 -1.08 -11.15
C ARG A 187 9.87 -2.18 -11.18
N THR A 188 10.22 -3.40 -10.81
CA THR A 188 9.33 -4.56 -10.91
C THR A 188 8.35 -4.67 -9.74
N HIS A 189 8.71 -4.19 -8.56
CA HIS A 189 7.97 -4.44 -7.32
C HIS A 189 7.51 -3.17 -6.61
N ASP A 190 8.17 -2.03 -6.86
CA ASP A 190 7.93 -0.79 -6.15
C ASP A 190 7.41 0.29 -7.09
N LEU A 191 6.25 0.84 -6.75
CA LEU A 191 5.64 1.97 -7.45
C LEU A 191 5.53 3.13 -6.47
N SER A 192 6.68 3.76 -6.23
CA SER A 192 6.83 4.95 -5.38
C SER A 192 6.72 6.19 -6.25
N ALA A 193 5.53 6.79 -6.33
CA ALA A 193 5.28 7.95 -7.18
C ALA A 193 5.80 9.23 -6.54
N VAL A 194 6.44 10.09 -7.33
CA VAL A 194 6.80 11.45 -6.90
C VAL A 194 5.55 12.32 -6.91
N ILE A 195 5.25 12.96 -5.79
CA ILE A 195 4.09 13.84 -5.64
C ILE A 195 4.47 15.31 -5.41
N HIS A 196 5.75 15.57 -5.09
CA HIS A 196 6.28 16.90 -4.88
C HIS A 196 7.81 16.91 -5.08
N ALA A 197 8.36 18.02 -5.55
CA ALA A 197 9.79 18.27 -5.63
C ALA A 197 10.12 19.70 -5.19
N GLU A 198 11.19 19.87 -4.41
CA GLU A 198 11.59 21.16 -3.85
C GLU A 198 13.07 21.39 -4.03
N ARG A 199 13.42 22.62 -4.41
CA ARG A 199 14.82 23.05 -4.43
C ARG A 199 15.18 23.59 -3.06
N LEU A 200 16.18 22.97 -2.45
CA LEU A 200 16.70 23.36 -1.14
C LEU A 200 17.64 24.56 -1.28
N ALA A 201 17.83 25.31 -0.19
CA ALA A 201 18.70 26.48 -0.16
C ALA A 201 20.17 26.17 -0.47
N ASP A 202 20.59 24.92 -0.24
CA ASP A 202 21.92 24.40 -0.52
C ASP A 202 22.11 23.95 -1.99
N GLY A 203 21.08 24.10 -2.83
CA GLY A 203 21.11 23.70 -4.24
C GLY A 203 20.77 22.23 -4.50
N ARG A 204 20.57 21.42 -3.46
CA ARG A 204 20.06 20.04 -3.60
C ARG A 204 18.58 20.03 -3.95
N MET A 205 18.11 18.90 -4.46
CA MET A 205 16.69 18.65 -4.70
C MET A 205 16.15 17.71 -3.64
N MET A 206 14.96 18.01 -3.10
CA MET A 206 14.23 17.13 -2.22
C MET A 206 12.92 16.71 -2.88
N ILE A 207 12.66 15.41 -2.96
CA ILE A 207 11.42 14.88 -3.51
C ILE A 207 10.58 14.23 -2.44
N THR A 208 9.26 14.32 -2.56
CA THR A 208 8.31 13.60 -1.71
C THR A 208 7.67 12.49 -2.53
N THR A 209 7.70 11.27 -1.99
CA THR A 209 7.29 10.06 -2.70
C THR A 209 6.31 9.24 -1.88
N VAL A 210 5.32 8.63 -2.55
CA VAL A 210 4.29 7.79 -1.93
C VAL A 210 4.21 6.45 -2.65
N PRO A 211 4.24 5.31 -1.94
CA PRO A 211 3.99 4.00 -2.53
C PRO A 211 2.51 3.85 -2.90
N LEU A 212 2.21 3.62 -4.18
CA LEU A 212 0.84 3.49 -4.69
C LEU A 212 0.20 2.12 -4.41
N LEU A 213 1.04 1.13 -4.12
CA LEU A 213 0.61 -0.25 -3.95
C LEU A 213 0.22 -0.58 -2.51
N TYR A 214 0.54 0.31 -1.55
CA TYR A 214 0.26 0.18 -0.12
C TYR A 214 0.43 -1.27 0.38
N GLY A 215 1.59 -1.84 0.09
CA GLY A 215 1.90 -3.23 0.40
C GLY A 215 2.33 -3.43 1.86
N SER A 216 2.69 -4.66 2.17
CA SER A 216 3.37 -4.98 3.43
C SER A 216 4.87 -4.81 3.27
N TYR A 217 5.52 -4.20 4.26
CA TYR A 217 6.97 -4.06 4.33
C TYR A 217 7.52 -4.94 5.45
N THR A 218 8.69 -5.53 5.21
CA THR A 218 9.46 -6.29 6.20
C THR A 218 10.89 -5.77 6.23
N VAL A 219 11.50 -5.78 7.40
CA VAL A 219 12.94 -5.58 7.50
C VAL A 219 13.59 -6.95 7.49
N THR A 220 14.61 -7.15 6.66
CA THR A 220 15.28 -8.46 6.47
C THR A 220 15.79 -9.10 7.78
N ARG A 221 15.97 -8.33 8.86
CA ARG A 221 16.33 -8.79 10.21
C ARG A 221 15.46 -8.21 11.34
N GLY A 222 14.29 -7.63 11.04
CA GLY A 222 13.43 -6.94 12.03
C GLY A 222 12.26 -7.77 12.55
N LEU A 223 11.66 -7.30 13.65
CA LEU A 223 10.68 -8.04 14.47
C LEU A 223 9.24 -8.10 13.92
N GLY A 224 8.98 -7.66 12.68
CA GLY A 224 7.63 -7.78 12.12
C GLY A 224 7.43 -7.16 10.75
N THR A 225 6.27 -7.45 10.16
CA THR A 225 5.78 -6.85 8.93
C THR A 225 4.71 -5.83 9.24
N PHE A 226 4.81 -4.61 8.70
CA PHE A 226 3.73 -3.63 8.77
C PHE A 226 3.08 -3.48 7.40
N ARG A 227 1.80 -3.15 7.38
CA ARG A 227 1.03 -2.94 6.15
C ARG A 227 0.66 -1.47 6.03
N LEU A 228 0.83 -0.95 4.82
CA LEU A 228 0.40 0.41 4.51
C LEU A 228 -1.06 0.45 4.12
N GLU A 229 -1.68 1.60 4.36
CA GLU A 229 -3.04 1.89 3.93
C GLU A 229 -3.09 3.23 3.21
N PRO A 230 -3.91 3.38 2.15
CA PRO A 230 -4.08 4.67 1.53
C PRO A 230 -4.70 5.66 2.54
N PRO A 231 -4.22 6.92 2.58
CA PRO A 231 -4.75 7.90 3.51
C PRO A 231 -6.19 8.24 3.15
N ARG A 232 -7.07 8.34 4.16
CA ARG A 232 -8.49 8.67 3.95
C ARG A 232 -8.68 10.15 3.60
N THR A 233 -7.86 11.02 4.18
CA THR A 233 -7.92 12.47 3.99
C THR A 233 -6.53 13.06 3.99
N LEU A 234 -6.35 14.17 3.27
CA LEU A 234 -5.10 14.94 3.21
C LEU A 234 -5.33 16.33 3.80
N ASN A 235 -4.35 16.85 4.53
CA ASN A 235 -4.33 18.22 5.03
C ASN A 235 -3.40 19.08 4.17
N LEU A 236 -3.86 19.47 2.99
CA LEU A 236 -3.04 20.26 2.05
C LEU A 236 -2.65 21.66 2.60
N ALA A 237 -3.31 22.14 3.66
CA ALA A 237 -2.98 23.40 4.32
C ALA A 237 -1.67 23.32 5.13
N ALA A 238 -1.20 22.11 5.47
CA ALA A 238 0.10 21.89 6.13
C ALA A 238 1.29 22.29 5.24
N GLY A 239 1.08 22.23 3.92
CA GLY A 239 2.08 22.55 2.91
C GLY A 239 3.22 21.55 2.83
N TRP A 240 3.92 21.61 1.71
CA TRP A 240 5.16 20.87 1.47
C TRP A 240 6.37 21.72 1.87
N PRO A 241 7.52 21.12 2.20
CA PRO A 241 7.77 19.68 2.34
C PRO A 241 7.34 19.19 3.74
N LEU A 242 7.48 17.88 4.02
CA LEU A 242 7.10 17.32 5.33
C LEU A 242 8.19 17.55 6.38
N PHE A 243 9.45 17.36 6.01
CA PHE A 243 10.62 17.75 6.77
C PHE A 243 10.91 19.23 6.53
N LYS A 244 10.42 20.07 7.43
CA LYS A 244 10.75 21.51 7.43
C LYS A 244 12.24 21.71 7.66
N GLU A 245 12.77 22.82 7.14
CA GLU A 245 14.21 23.10 7.08
C GLU A 245 14.96 22.85 8.40
N HIS A 246 14.47 23.39 9.52
CA HIS A 246 15.08 23.16 10.83
C HIS A 246 15.15 21.66 11.21
N ALA A 247 14.08 20.92 11.00
CA ALA A 247 14.02 19.49 11.33
C ALA A 247 14.90 18.65 10.38
N ARG A 248 14.99 19.05 9.11
CA ARG A 248 15.89 18.44 8.11
C ARG A 248 17.35 18.60 8.52
N THR A 249 17.79 19.84 8.79
CA THR A 249 19.18 20.13 9.15
C THR A 249 19.59 19.43 10.44
N ALA A 250 18.69 19.36 11.43
CA ALA A 250 18.93 18.58 12.65
C ALA A 250 19.09 17.08 12.36
N ALA A 251 18.20 16.50 11.55
CA ALA A 251 18.28 15.10 11.15
C ALA A 251 19.58 14.76 10.38
N GLU A 252 20.03 15.64 9.49
CA GLU A 252 21.29 15.46 8.77
C GLU A 252 22.51 15.52 9.70
N ALA A 253 22.51 16.44 10.68
CA ALA A 253 23.55 16.52 11.69
C ALA A 253 23.60 15.27 12.58
N ASP A 254 22.44 14.78 13.03
CA ASP A 254 22.31 13.54 13.80
C ASP A 254 22.82 12.34 13.01
N TYR A 255 22.50 12.27 11.72
CA TYR A 255 22.99 11.22 10.84
C TYR A 255 24.51 11.30 10.63
N ALA A 256 25.08 12.50 10.47
CA ALA A 256 26.52 12.67 10.38
C ALA A 256 27.23 12.17 11.66
N ASN A 257 26.69 12.50 12.84
CA ASN A 257 27.18 12.00 14.12
C ASN A 257 27.04 10.47 14.23
N TYR A 258 25.92 9.90 13.79
CA TYR A 258 25.71 8.46 13.73
C TYR A 258 26.74 7.77 12.84
N ARG A 259 27.03 8.34 11.67
CA ARG A 259 28.03 7.83 10.73
C ARG A 259 29.44 7.85 11.32
N GLN A 260 29.80 8.93 12.02
CA GLN A 260 31.10 9.01 12.71
C GLN A 260 31.23 7.95 13.80
N LYS A 261 30.20 7.77 14.63
CA LYS A 261 30.18 6.75 15.70
C LYS A 261 30.26 5.33 15.15
N THR A 262 29.53 5.03 14.07
CA THR A 262 29.54 3.70 13.44
C THR A 262 30.87 3.39 12.77
N VAL A 263 31.49 4.35 12.08
CA VAL A 263 32.84 4.20 11.51
C VAL A 263 33.89 4.05 12.63
N ALA A 264 33.82 4.83 13.70
CA ALA A 264 34.73 4.71 14.84
C ALA A 264 34.61 3.36 15.56
N ALA A 265 33.39 2.82 15.68
CA ALA A 265 33.15 1.50 16.25
C ALA A 265 33.67 0.35 15.36
N GLN A 266 33.70 0.55 14.02
CA GLN A 266 34.28 -0.41 13.07
C GLN A 266 35.81 -0.29 12.96
N GLY A 267 36.39 0.86 13.33
CA GLY A 267 37.83 1.15 13.26
C GLY A 267 38.68 0.65 14.45
N GLN A 268 38.10 -0.04 15.43
CA GLN A 268 38.82 -0.56 16.61
C GLN A 268 39.02 -2.09 16.57
N VAL A 269 39.64 -2.63 15.51
CA VAL A 269 40.48 -3.85 15.64
C VAL A 269 41.61 -3.80 14.60
N PRO A 270 42.82 -3.31 14.95
CA PRO A 270 44.01 -3.58 14.15
C PRO A 270 44.50 -4.99 14.50
N ILE A 271 44.25 -5.96 13.63
CA ILE A 271 45.07 -7.18 13.55
C ILE A 271 46.24 -6.83 12.63
N PRO A 272 47.49 -6.79 13.10
CA PRO A 272 48.63 -6.52 12.22
C PRO A 272 48.76 -7.63 11.16
N GLY A 273 48.68 -7.27 9.88
CA GLY A 273 49.13 -8.14 8.77
C GLY A 273 48.13 -8.52 7.68
N VAL A 274 47.03 -7.80 7.46
CA VAL A 274 46.17 -8.05 6.29
C VAL A 274 45.91 -6.75 5.52
N ASP A 275 46.42 -6.68 4.29
CA ASP A 275 46.26 -5.54 3.40
C ASP A 275 44.78 -5.27 3.11
N ALA A 276 44.36 -4.01 3.31
CA ALA A 276 43.00 -3.55 3.04
C ALA A 276 42.78 -3.35 1.53
N THR A 277 42.48 -4.44 0.83
CA THR A 277 41.80 -4.36 -0.48
C THR A 277 40.49 -5.11 -0.36
N GLY A 278 39.40 -4.37 -0.10
CA GLY A 278 38.08 -4.96 0.03
C GLY A 278 37.00 -3.89 0.17
N THR A 279 36.11 -3.87 -0.80
CA THR A 279 34.80 -3.20 -0.84
C THR A 279 34.16 -3.05 0.54
N PRO A 280 33.52 -1.90 0.87
CA PRO A 280 32.86 -1.73 2.17
C PRO A 280 31.85 -2.85 2.43
N PRO A 281 31.75 -3.35 3.68
CA PRO A 281 30.85 -4.45 4.02
C PRO A 281 29.39 -4.06 3.73
N PRO A 282 28.56 -4.99 3.20
CA PRO A 282 27.17 -4.68 2.84
C PRO A 282 26.37 -4.29 4.09
N ALA A 283 25.53 -3.25 3.97
CA ALA A 283 24.58 -2.87 5.00
C ALA A 283 23.66 -4.07 5.31
N GLY A 284 23.74 -4.58 6.54
CA GLY A 284 23.14 -5.87 6.89
C GLY A 284 21.61 -5.89 7.00
N ASN A 285 20.93 -4.74 6.90
CA ASN A 285 19.49 -4.61 7.07
C ASN A 285 18.89 -3.77 5.93
N GLU A 286 17.90 -4.32 5.24
CA GLU A 286 17.20 -3.68 4.12
C GLU A 286 15.70 -3.75 4.39
N LEU A 287 14.98 -2.66 4.07
CA LEU A 287 13.52 -2.67 4.05
C LEU A 287 13.06 -3.22 2.69
N VAL A 288 12.44 -4.39 2.71
CA VAL A 288 11.96 -5.07 1.50
C VAL A 288 10.45 -5.18 1.57
N ARG A 289 9.79 -4.92 0.44
CA ARG A 289 8.36 -5.14 0.34
C ARG A 289 8.05 -6.62 0.17
N VAL A 290 7.07 -7.11 0.92
CA VAL A 290 6.56 -8.49 0.81
C VAL A 290 5.31 -8.50 -0.06
N GLU A 291 5.38 -9.19 -1.20
CA GLU A 291 4.22 -9.44 -2.06
C GLU A 291 3.46 -10.69 -1.57
N GLN A 292 2.12 -10.62 -1.51
CA GLN A 292 1.29 -11.80 -1.30
C GLN A 292 1.21 -12.58 -2.62
N ALA A 293 1.59 -13.86 -2.60
CA ALA A 293 1.52 -14.72 -3.77
C ALA A 293 0.10 -14.76 -4.35
N ARG A 294 -0.04 -14.40 -5.63
CA ARG A 294 -1.28 -14.53 -6.39
C ARG A 294 -1.59 -16.02 -6.60
N PRO A 295 -2.82 -16.51 -6.34
CA PRO A 295 -3.19 -17.87 -6.68
C PRO A 295 -3.04 -18.08 -8.20
N VAL A 296 -2.27 -19.10 -8.59
CA VAL A 296 -2.14 -19.51 -9.99
C VAL A 296 -3.52 -19.95 -10.49
N PRO A 297 -4.06 -19.36 -11.57
CA PRO A 297 -5.27 -19.87 -12.20
C PRO A 297 -5.00 -21.30 -12.67
N VAL A 298 -5.82 -22.23 -12.19
CA VAL A 298 -5.79 -23.62 -12.64
C VAL A 298 -6.07 -23.63 -14.15
N PRO A 299 -5.28 -24.33 -14.99
CA PRO A 299 -5.62 -24.48 -16.40
C PRO A 299 -7.02 -25.08 -16.50
N LEU A 300 -7.92 -24.37 -17.20
CA LEU A 300 -9.24 -24.88 -17.55
C LEU A 300 -9.06 -26.18 -18.32
N ALA A 301 -9.43 -27.30 -17.70
CA ALA A 301 -9.56 -28.57 -18.39
C ALA A 301 -10.63 -28.42 -19.47
N THR A 302 -10.24 -28.63 -20.73
CA THR A 302 -11.15 -28.78 -21.87
C THR A 302 -12.15 -29.91 -21.60
N PRO A 303 -13.46 -29.69 -21.74
CA PRO A 303 -14.45 -30.76 -21.59
C PRO A 303 -14.29 -31.79 -22.70
N ILE A 304 -14.13 -33.04 -22.30
CA ILE A 304 -14.09 -34.22 -23.17
C ILE A 304 -15.53 -34.47 -23.67
N ALA A 305 -15.72 -34.55 -24.98
CA ALA A 305 -16.99 -34.94 -25.60
C ALA A 305 -17.26 -36.44 -25.43
N PRO A 306 -18.51 -36.88 -25.18
CA PRO A 306 -18.83 -38.29 -24.99
C PRO A 306 -18.82 -39.06 -26.32
N GLN A 307 -17.98 -40.09 -26.42
CA GLN A 307 -18.03 -41.08 -27.50
C GLN A 307 -18.97 -42.22 -27.11
N ASN A 308 -20.04 -42.40 -27.89
CA ASN A 308 -20.85 -43.61 -27.90
C ASN A 308 -20.26 -44.64 -28.87
N GLU A 309 -20.23 -45.89 -28.40
CA GLU A 309 -19.75 -47.07 -29.09
C GLU A 309 -20.55 -47.38 -30.38
N LYS A 310 -19.83 -47.78 -31.44
CA LYS A 310 -20.25 -48.96 -32.21
C LYS A 310 -19.09 -49.62 -32.94
N LEU A 311 -18.97 -50.90 -32.65
CA LEU A 311 -18.08 -51.94 -33.15
C LEU A 311 -18.31 -52.21 -34.65
N ALA A 312 -17.25 -52.24 -35.47
CA ALA A 312 -17.13 -53.17 -36.60
C ALA A 312 -15.68 -53.22 -37.13
N LYS A 313 -15.26 -54.45 -37.43
CA LYS A 313 -13.92 -54.95 -37.71
C LYS A 313 -13.75 -55.13 -39.23
N ALA A 314 -12.58 -54.77 -39.79
CA ALA A 314 -11.81 -55.53 -40.80
C ALA A 314 -10.74 -54.67 -41.53
N THR A 315 -9.48 -55.07 -41.41
CA THR A 315 -8.34 -54.82 -42.34
C THR A 315 -8.54 -55.71 -43.60
N PRO A 316 -7.94 -55.50 -44.80
CA PRO A 316 -6.62 -54.90 -45.08
C PRO A 316 -6.45 -54.02 -46.36
N SER A 317 -5.21 -53.54 -46.51
CA SER A 317 -4.51 -52.82 -47.59
C SER A 317 -4.55 -53.51 -48.99
N PRO A 318 -3.92 -53.05 -50.12
CA PRO A 318 -2.83 -52.07 -50.30
C PRO A 318 -2.79 -51.26 -51.66
N LYS A 319 -1.63 -50.60 -51.93
CA LYS A 319 -1.04 -50.15 -53.23
C LYS A 319 -1.59 -48.83 -53.84
N GLY A 320 -0.79 -47.90 -54.34
CA GLY A 320 0.66 -47.81 -54.55
C GLY A 320 1.00 -46.65 -55.51
N GLY A 321 2.27 -46.24 -55.55
CA GLY A 321 2.91 -45.44 -56.63
C GLY A 321 2.79 -43.91 -56.47
N LYS A 322 3.80 -43.17 -55.96
CA LYS A 322 5.13 -42.79 -56.49
C LYS A 322 5.14 -41.64 -57.52
N LEU A 323 6.13 -40.76 -57.28
CA LEU A 323 6.79 -39.75 -58.12
C LEU A 323 6.15 -38.34 -58.09
N ALA A 324 6.73 -37.34 -57.39
CA ALA A 324 7.98 -36.59 -57.64
C ALA A 324 7.83 -35.66 -58.88
N LYS A 325 8.33 -34.42 -58.99
CA LYS A 325 9.36 -33.63 -58.28
C LYS A 325 9.33 -32.19 -58.85
N LYS A 326 9.98 -31.26 -58.13
CA LYS A 326 10.52 -29.93 -58.53
C LYS A 326 9.54 -28.75 -58.48
N GLN A 327 9.65 -27.78 -57.57
CA GLN A 327 10.76 -26.87 -57.18
C GLN A 327 11.00 -25.75 -58.21
N LYS A 328 10.63 -24.51 -57.87
CA LYS A 328 11.58 -23.38 -57.85
C LYS A 328 11.05 -22.14 -57.07
N LEU A 329 12.01 -21.56 -56.37
CA LEU A 329 12.08 -20.32 -55.58
C LEU A 329 11.86 -19.05 -56.42
N GLN A 330 11.30 -17.98 -55.83
CA GLN A 330 11.84 -16.60 -55.88
C GLN A 330 11.09 -15.65 -54.91
N SER A 331 11.88 -14.82 -54.20
CA SER A 331 11.46 -13.76 -53.26
C SER A 331 11.45 -12.35 -53.95
N PRO A 332 11.37 -11.19 -53.25
CA PRO A 332 10.30 -10.16 -53.23
C PRO A 332 10.74 -8.80 -53.88
N PRO A 333 10.37 -7.58 -53.41
CA PRO A 333 9.12 -6.77 -53.28
C PRO A 333 9.11 -5.56 -54.30
N PRO A 334 8.34 -4.42 -54.19
CA PRO A 334 8.56 -3.33 -53.20
C PRO A 334 7.31 -2.48 -52.77
N ALA A 335 7.56 -1.50 -51.90
CA ALA A 335 6.65 -0.61 -51.16
C ALA A 335 6.28 0.72 -51.85
N SER A 336 5.21 1.39 -51.39
CA SER A 336 5.06 2.87 -51.39
C SER A 336 3.89 3.38 -50.52
N THR A 337 4.05 4.61 -50.03
CA THR A 337 3.50 5.26 -48.80
C THR A 337 2.23 6.14 -49.06
N PRO A 338 1.86 7.18 -48.25
CA PRO A 338 0.69 7.30 -47.36
C PRO A 338 -0.42 8.30 -47.82
N ALA A 339 -1.56 8.39 -47.09
CA ALA A 339 -2.48 9.53 -47.20
C ALA A 339 -3.31 9.84 -45.93
N GLN A 340 -3.12 11.05 -45.39
CA GLN A 340 -4.08 11.96 -44.75
C GLN A 340 -3.53 13.39 -45.02
N PRO A 341 -4.33 14.47 -45.19
CA PRO A 341 -5.39 14.89 -44.26
C PRO A 341 -6.63 15.58 -44.89
N ALA A 342 -7.70 15.77 -44.11
CA ALA A 342 -8.73 16.77 -44.43
C ALA A 342 -9.27 17.43 -43.15
N VAL A 343 -9.10 18.76 -43.10
CA VAL A 343 -9.69 19.70 -42.14
C VAL A 343 -10.97 20.25 -42.75
N ALA A 344 -12.05 20.33 -41.97
CA ALA A 344 -13.13 21.30 -42.21
C ALA A 344 -13.80 21.69 -40.88
N GLN A 345 -13.80 22.99 -40.59
CA GLN A 345 -14.48 23.63 -39.47
C GLN A 345 -15.94 23.97 -39.82
N LYS A 346 -16.78 23.99 -38.76
CA LYS A 346 -17.80 25.00 -38.35
C LYS A 346 -19.23 24.51 -38.13
N SER A 347 -19.62 24.61 -36.84
CA SER A 347 -20.82 25.24 -36.26
C SER A 347 -22.23 24.81 -36.70
N SER A 348 -22.97 24.21 -35.75
CA SER A 348 -24.36 24.60 -35.42
C SER A 348 -24.86 23.88 -34.16
N ALA A 349 -25.10 24.62 -33.08
CA ALA A 349 -26.22 24.38 -32.14
C ALA A 349 -27.45 25.16 -32.69
N PRO A 350 -28.72 24.96 -32.25
CA PRO A 350 -29.18 24.45 -30.95
C PRO A 350 -30.38 23.46 -31.02
N THR A 351 -30.81 22.89 -29.88
CA THR A 351 -32.22 22.89 -29.44
C THR A 351 -32.34 22.27 -28.05
N SER A 352 -32.95 23.08 -27.19
CA SER A 352 -33.44 22.88 -25.83
C SER A 352 -34.58 21.86 -25.71
N THR A 353 -34.70 21.20 -24.54
CA THR A 353 -35.93 20.98 -23.73
C THR A 353 -35.64 19.99 -22.57
N PRO A 354 -36.43 19.92 -21.47
CA PRO A 354 -36.20 20.73 -20.28
C PRO A 354 -35.95 19.88 -19.01
N ILE A 355 -35.45 20.57 -17.98
CA ILE A 355 -35.33 20.12 -16.59
C ILE A 355 -36.74 20.04 -15.97
N ALA A 356 -37.07 18.92 -15.33
CA ALA A 356 -38.17 18.83 -14.37
C ALA A 356 -37.61 19.03 -12.95
N VAL A 357 -37.99 20.16 -12.36
CA VAL A 357 -37.79 20.52 -10.95
C VAL A 357 -38.91 19.85 -10.14
N ALA A 358 -38.57 19.10 -9.09
CA ALA A 358 -39.50 18.80 -8.01
C ALA A 358 -39.01 19.51 -6.74
N LEU A 359 -39.85 20.43 -6.26
CA LEU A 359 -39.67 21.19 -5.03
C LEU A 359 -39.77 20.29 -3.78
N ALA A 360 -38.96 20.64 -2.78
CA ALA A 360 -39.06 20.16 -1.40
C ALA A 360 -40.32 20.68 -0.68
N PRO A 361 -40.69 20.04 0.44
CA PRO A 361 -41.29 20.73 1.58
C PRO A 361 -40.36 20.73 2.81
N THR A 362 -40.16 21.90 3.41
CA THR A 362 -39.59 22.12 4.75
C THR A 362 -40.74 22.30 5.79
N PRO A 363 -40.49 22.50 7.10
CA PRO A 363 -40.59 21.50 8.17
C PRO A 363 -41.69 21.84 9.22
N PRO A 364 -41.88 21.03 10.28
CA PRO A 364 -42.41 21.53 11.54
C PRO A 364 -41.36 21.57 12.65
N SER A 365 -41.48 22.61 13.48
CA SER A 365 -40.58 23.01 14.55
C SER A 365 -40.97 22.40 15.91
N ALA A 366 -39.94 22.21 16.74
CA ALA A 366 -39.88 22.22 18.21
C ALA A 366 -40.60 21.15 19.06
N ARG A 367 -39.82 20.46 19.89
CA ARG A 367 -40.09 20.34 21.33
C ARG A 367 -38.80 20.19 22.16
N VAL A 368 -38.83 20.89 23.30
CA VAL A 368 -37.78 21.16 24.30
C VAL A 368 -38.02 20.29 25.55
N ALA A 369 -36.94 19.92 26.26
CA ALA A 369 -36.76 19.85 27.74
C ALA A 369 -35.87 18.64 28.16
N PRO A 370 -35.27 18.59 29.38
CA PRO A 370 -34.63 19.62 30.22
C PRO A 370 -33.21 19.18 30.73
N PRO A 371 -32.47 20.00 31.52
CA PRO A 371 -31.10 19.70 31.97
C PRO A 371 -30.95 19.32 33.47
N ALA A 372 -29.70 18.92 33.82
CA ALA A 372 -29.03 18.83 35.14
C ALA A 372 -29.07 17.46 35.87
N PRO A 373 -28.07 17.08 36.73
CA PRO A 373 -27.13 17.96 37.43
C PRO A 373 -25.63 17.58 37.51
N THR A 374 -24.88 18.61 37.88
CA THR A 374 -23.52 18.69 38.43
C THR A 374 -23.29 17.78 39.64
N VAL A 375 -22.12 17.13 39.73
CA VAL A 375 -21.54 16.67 41.00
C VAL A 375 -20.04 16.99 41.03
N ALA A 376 -19.60 17.28 42.25
CA ALA A 376 -18.45 18.05 42.68
C ALA A 376 -17.06 17.45 42.44
N ALA A 377 -16.08 18.36 42.51
CA ALA A 377 -14.66 18.11 42.70
C ALA A 377 -14.37 17.20 43.90
N ALA A 378 -13.40 16.31 43.75
CA ALA A 378 -12.73 15.64 44.85
C ALA A 378 -11.20 15.68 44.63
N GLN A 379 -10.53 16.03 45.72
CA GLN A 379 -9.13 16.41 45.86
C GLN A 379 -8.17 15.22 45.69
N ALA A 380 -6.95 15.53 45.25
CA ALA A 380 -5.79 14.64 45.35
C ALA A 380 -5.24 14.62 46.79
N PRO A 381 -4.78 13.45 47.29
CA PRO A 381 -3.86 13.39 48.42
C PRO A 381 -2.40 13.11 47.98
N PRO A 382 -1.42 13.39 48.86
CA PRO A 382 -0.08 13.81 48.47
C PRO A 382 0.97 12.70 48.45
N ILE A 383 2.09 13.08 47.84
CA ILE A 383 3.39 12.40 47.71
C ILE A 383 3.95 12.01 49.09
N ALA A 384 4.38 10.76 49.22
CA ALA A 384 5.19 10.27 50.34
C ALA A 384 6.60 9.96 49.86
N THR A 385 7.57 10.68 50.43
CA THR A 385 9.01 10.45 50.32
C THR A 385 9.44 9.35 51.29
N ALA A 386 10.28 8.41 50.85
CA ALA A 386 11.07 7.56 51.76
C ALA A 386 12.46 7.27 51.17
N THR A 387 13.46 7.44 52.03
CA THR A 387 14.92 7.39 51.90
C THR A 387 15.52 5.96 51.74
N PRO A 388 16.83 5.83 51.43
CA PRO A 388 17.45 4.67 50.77
C PRO A 388 18.06 3.63 51.73
N VAL A 389 18.25 2.39 51.24
CA VAL A 389 19.12 1.34 51.84
C VAL A 389 19.68 0.42 50.72
N PRO A 390 20.76 -0.38 50.93
CA PRO A 390 22.07 -0.20 50.33
C PRO A 390 22.48 -1.30 49.33
N VAL A 391 23.56 -1.03 48.59
CA VAL A 391 24.19 -1.89 47.57
C VAL A 391 24.97 -3.06 48.20
N LEU A 392 24.83 -4.27 47.65
CA LEU A 392 25.91 -5.27 47.53
C LEU A 392 25.77 -6.05 46.19
N PRO A 393 26.88 -6.58 45.64
CA PRO A 393 27.16 -6.65 44.21
C PRO A 393 26.57 -7.89 43.52
N ALA A 394 26.08 -7.70 42.30
CA ALA A 394 25.70 -8.80 41.40
C ALA A 394 26.95 -9.46 40.80
N GLN A 395 27.07 -10.76 41.02
CA GLN A 395 28.05 -11.68 40.46
C GLN A 395 27.76 -11.90 38.95
N PRO A 396 28.77 -12.06 38.08
CA PRO A 396 28.55 -12.15 36.63
C PRO A 396 28.09 -13.55 36.22
N VAL A 397 26.99 -13.62 35.46
CA VAL A 397 26.51 -14.85 34.80
C VAL A 397 27.01 -14.86 33.35
N PRO A 398 27.49 -16.01 32.82
CA PRO A 398 28.22 -16.08 31.54
C PRO A 398 27.35 -15.76 30.32
N ALA A 399 27.97 -15.15 29.32
CA ALA A 399 27.43 -14.92 28.00
C ALA A 399 27.30 -16.24 27.22
N ASP A 400 26.07 -16.76 27.08
CA ASP A 400 25.72 -17.66 25.97
C ASP A 400 24.20 -17.85 25.86
N ALA A 401 23.50 -16.82 25.36
CA ALA A 401 22.11 -16.95 24.91
C ALA A 401 21.68 -15.76 24.03
N SER A 402 22.34 -15.55 22.88
CA SER A 402 21.81 -14.66 21.84
C SER A 402 22.03 -15.28 20.45
N GLY A 403 20.98 -15.93 19.96
CA GLY A 403 21.01 -16.58 18.65
C GLY A 403 19.60 -16.88 18.16
N VAL A 404 18.86 -15.83 17.82
CA VAL A 404 17.62 -15.91 17.05
C VAL A 404 17.83 -15.12 15.75
N ALA A 405 18.47 -15.79 14.80
CA ALA A 405 18.47 -15.42 13.40
C ALA A 405 17.24 -16.07 12.74
N LEU A 406 16.44 -15.29 12.03
CA LEU A 406 15.36 -15.74 11.17
C LEU A 406 15.43 -14.92 9.89
N ALA A 407 15.84 -15.58 8.82
CA ALA A 407 16.25 -15.00 7.56
C ALA A 407 15.32 -15.37 6.40
N SER A 408 15.45 -14.53 5.36
CA SER A 408 14.66 -14.33 4.15
C SER A 408 14.52 -15.52 3.20
N ASN A 409 13.51 -15.42 2.33
CA ASN A 409 13.18 -16.34 1.24
C ASN A 409 14.01 -16.07 -0.03
N VAL A 410 14.99 -16.93 -0.31
CA VAL A 410 15.31 -17.43 -1.67
C VAL A 410 15.85 -18.86 -1.50
N GLY A 411 15.12 -19.86 -1.97
CA GLY A 411 15.62 -21.24 -2.06
C GLY A 411 15.84 -21.96 -0.73
N GLY A 412 14.76 -22.20 0.02
CA GLY A 412 14.78 -22.95 1.29
C GLY A 412 14.93 -21.97 2.47
N GLY A 413 14.02 -22.05 3.44
CA GLY A 413 13.98 -21.02 4.46
C GLY A 413 15.11 -21.17 5.47
N SER A 414 15.80 -20.08 5.75
CA SER A 414 16.86 -20.02 6.76
C SER A 414 16.27 -19.67 8.12
N TRP A 415 15.69 -20.67 8.78
CA TRP A 415 15.30 -20.59 10.19
C TRP A 415 16.07 -21.63 11.00
N LYS A 416 16.25 -21.34 12.29
CA LYS A 416 16.94 -22.25 13.21
C LYS A 416 16.13 -23.54 13.37
N THR A 417 16.76 -24.67 13.11
CA THR A 417 16.21 -25.99 13.41
C THR A 417 16.68 -26.47 14.79
N PHE A 418 15.84 -27.22 15.48
CA PHE A 418 16.09 -27.72 16.83
C PHE A 418 16.19 -29.25 16.83
N PRO A 419 17.01 -29.84 17.73
CA PRO A 419 16.95 -31.26 18.04
C PRO A 419 15.57 -31.66 18.60
N ALA A 420 15.21 -32.94 18.48
CA ALA A 420 13.96 -33.48 19.04
C ALA A 420 13.78 -33.08 20.52
N GLY A 421 12.62 -32.50 20.86
CA GLY A 421 12.28 -32.05 22.20
C GLY A 421 13.03 -30.80 22.71
N ARG A 422 13.89 -30.18 21.89
CA ARG A 422 14.64 -28.94 22.24
C ARG A 422 14.08 -27.69 21.56
N MET A 423 12.83 -27.73 21.13
CA MET A 423 12.14 -26.58 20.52
C MET A 423 11.75 -25.53 21.59
N PRO A 424 11.58 -24.25 21.20
CA PRO A 424 11.10 -23.21 22.11
C PRO A 424 9.73 -23.53 22.70
N LEU A 425 9.42 -23.01 23.89
CA LEU A 425 8.11 -23.18 24.52
C LEU A 425 7.00 -22.59 23.63
N GLY A 426 5.90 -23.33 23.50
CA GLY A 426 4.74 -22.97 22.70
C GLY A 426 3.60 -23.96 22.88
N ARG A 427 2.42 -23.59 22.40
CA ARG A 427 1.19 -24.38 22.56
C ARG A 427 1.11 -25.47 21.51
N LEU A 428 1.01 -26.73 21.94
CA LEU A 428 0.88 -27.87 21.06
C LEU A 428 -0.60 -28.16 20.78
N ILE A 429 -0.97 -28.23 19.50
CA ILE A 429 -2.35 -28.47 19.06
C ILE A 429 -2.45 -29.61 18.06
N GLY A 430 -3.62 -30.25 18.01
CA GLY A 430 -3.95 -31.27 17.03
C GLY A 430 -4.67 -30.70 15.80
N THR A 431 -4.98 -31.58 14.84
CA THR A 431 -5.70 -31.20 13.62
C THR A 431 -7.16 -30.77 13.86
N GLY A 432 -7.77 -31.19 14.97
CA GLY A 432 -9.12 -30.79 15.38
C GLY A 432 -9.20 -29.33 15.84
N ASP A 433 -8.14 -28.83 16.46
CA ASP A 433 -8.10 -27.49 17.07
C ASP A 433 -7.74 -26.38 16.05
N LEU A 434 -7.42 -26.76 14.81
CA LEU A 434 -7.00 -25.82 13.75
C LEU A 434 -8.09 -24.81 13.39
N ARG A 435 -9.37 -25.16 13.56
CA ARG A 435 -10.50 -24.27 13.28
C ARG A 435 -10.57 -23.13 14.30
N ASP A 436 -10.36 -23.44 15.57
CA ASP A 436 -10.33 -22.45 16.65
C ASP A 436 -9.17 -21.46 16.48
N VAL A 437 -8.02 -21.95 15.98
CA VAL A 437 -6.88 -21.08 15.64
C VAL A 437 -7.17 -20.21 14.42
N ALA A 438 -7.97 -20.69 13.47
CA ALA A 438 -8.39 -19.89 12.32
C ALA A 438 -9.31 -18.71 12.72
N GLU A 439 -10.14 -18.90 13.75
CA GLU A 439 -11.09 -17.90 14.23
C GLU A 439 -10.45 -16.90 15.21
N ARG A 440 -9.57 -17.38 16.10
CA ARG A 440 -8.90 -16.55 17.11
C ARG A 440 -7.58 -15.92 16.63
N GLY A 441 -7.03 -16.42 15.53
CA GLY A 441 -5.69 -16.08 15.08
C GLY A 441 -4.59 -16.59 16.01
N LEU A 442 -3.33 -16.36 15.65
CA LEU A 442 -2.17 -16.85 16.41
C LEU A 442 -1.83 -15.97 17.63
N ALA A 443 -2.49 -14.83 17.85
CA ALA A 443 -2.38 -13.93 19.02
C ALA A 443 -0.94 -13.61 19.51
N GLY A 444 0.08 -13.77 18.66
CA GLY A 444 1.50 -13.64 19.04
C GLY A 444 2.09 -14.84 19.79
N GLU A 445 1.33 -15.92 19.98
CA GLU A 445 1.78 -17.16 20.61
C GLU A 445 2.39 -18.12 19.58
N ARG A 446 3.46 -18.83 19.96
CA ARG A 446 4.02 -19.92 19.15
C ARG A 446 3.12 -21.14 19.27
N VAL A 447 2.58 -21.60 18.15
CA VAL A 447 1.68 -22.75 18.11
C VAL A 447 2.32 -23.87 17.28
N TYR A 448 2.33 -25.07 17.83
CA TYR A 448 2.90 -26.26 17.23
C TYR A 448 1.82 -27.25 16.81
N LEU A 449 1.94 -27.81 15.61
CA LEU A 449 1.02 -28.78 15.04
C LEU A 449 1.57 -30.20 15.18
N LYS A 450 0.84 -31.06 15.90
CA LYS A 450 1.03 -32.52 15.88
C LYS A 450 -0.07 -33.23 15.09
N GLY A 451 0.25 -34.40 14.57
CA GLY A 451 -0.70 -35.21 13.81
C GLY A 451 -0.04 -36.15 12.83
N GLN A 452 -0.88 -36.94 12.17
CA GLN A 452 -0.46 -37.83 11.10
C GLN A 452 -0.97 -37.29 9.77
N PHE A 453 -0.08 -37.22 8.78
CA PHE A 453 -0.35 -36.57 7.52
C PHE A 453 0.06 -37.44 6.34
N VAL A 454 -0.64 -37.30 5.21
CA VAL A 454 -0.24 -37.87 3.92
C VAL A 454 0.25 -36.74 3.03
N VAL A 455 1.42 -36.93 2.41
CA VAL A 455 1.97 -36.01 1.43
C VAL A 455 1.19 -36.15 0.13
N ASN A 456 0.45 -35.11 -0.25
CA ASN A 456 -0.30 -35.11 -1.50
C ASN A 456 0.54 -34.54 -2.66
N PHE A 457 1.42 -33.59 -2.37
CA PHE A 457 2.35 -32.99 -3.33
C PHE A 457 3.65 -32.62 -2.61
N SER A 458 4.78 -32.77 -3.29
CA SER A 458 6.10 -32.40 -2.78
C SER A 458 6.84 -31.67 -3.88
N ASP A 459 7.44 -30.54 -3.54
CA ASP A 459 8.24 -29.66 -4.40
C ASP A 459 9.63 -29.48 -3.77
N ALA A 460 10.54 -28.76 -4.42
CA ALA A 460 11.94 -28.64 -4.01
C ALA A 460 12.14 -28.25 -2.53
N ASN A 461 11.29 -27.38 -1.96
CA ASN A 461 11.39 -26.93 -0.56
C ASN A 461 10.03 -26.88 0.17
N ARG A 462 8.98 -27.47 -0.41
CA ARG A 462 7.61 -27.37 0.11
C ARG A 462 6.88 -28.69 -0.03
N ALA A 463 6.02 -29.03 0.92
CA ALA A 463 5.09 -30.17 0.76
C ALA A 463 3.67 -29.77 1.16
N VAL A 464 2.71 -30.28 0.38
CA VAL A 464 1.29 -30.15 0.70
C VAL A 464 0.81 -31.44 1.33
N LEU A 465 0.39 -31.35 2.57
CA LEU A 465 -0.04 -32.43 3.42
C LEU A 465 -1.57 -32.41 3.64
N ARG A 466 -2.15 -33.60 3.83
CA ARG A 466 -3.53 -33.78 4.29
C ARG A 466 -3.57 -34.55 5.60
N PRO A 467 -4.36 -34.13 6.60
CA PRO A 467 -4.57 -34.92 7.81
C PRO A 467 -5.10 -36.32 7.51
N ARG A 468 -4.51 -37.35 8.13
CA ARG A 468 -5.14 -38.68 8.23
C ARG A 468 -6.11 -38.64 9.39
N THR A 469 -7.38 -38.45 9.10
CA THR A 469 -8.43 -38.63 10.11
C THR A 469 -8.51 -40.12 10.44
N LYS A 470 -8.33 -40.47 11.72
CA LYS A 470 -8.60 -41.83 12.20
C LYS A 470 -10.12 -42.02 12.20
N LEU A 471 -10.58 -43.20 11.80
CA LEU A 471 -12.00 -43.57 11.65
C LEU A 471 -12.86 -43.23 12.89
N THR A 472 -12.25 -43.13 14.07
CA THR A 472 -12.90 -42.77 15.34
C THR A 472 -13.38 -41.31 15.41
N GLU A 473 -12.81 -40.36 14.65
CA GLU A 473 -13.25 -38.96 14.64
C GLU A 473 -14.41 -38.68 13.68
N LYS A 474 -14.65 -39.56 12.71
CA LYS A 474 -15.73 -39.41 11.71
C LYS A 474 -17.14 -39.49 12.32
N VAL A 475 -17.27 -40.06 13.51
CA VAL A 475 -18.57 -40.32 14.14
C VAL A 475 -18.99 -39.18 15.09
N LEU A 476 -18.05 -38.35 15.55
CA LEU A 476 -18.32 -37.25 16.49
C LEU A 476 -18.51 -35.89 15.82
N HIS A 477 -18.13 -35.73 14.55
CA HIS A 477 -18.31 -34.49 13.79
C HIS A 477 -19.32 -34.70 12.66
N PHE A 478 -20.60 -34.63 13.01
CA PHE A 478 -21.69 -34.58 12.04
C PHE A 478 -21.57 -33.30 11.19
N GLY A 479 -21.29 -33.47 9.90
CA GLY A 479 -21.59 -32.47 8.87
C GLY A 479 -20.55 -31.36 8.69
N ALA A 480 -19.42 -31.69 8.06
CA ALA A 480 -18.75 -30.85 7.06
C ALA A 480 -17.40 -31.52 6.72
N GLY A 481 -17.22 -31.92 5.46
CA GLY A 481 -15.89 -32.25 4.96
C GLY A 481 -15.05 -30.96 4.87
N SER A 482 -14.51 -30.48 6.00
CA SER A 482 -13.53 -29.41 5.98
C SER A 482 -12.23 -29.96 5.39
N SER A 483 -12.03 -29.71 4.09
CA SER A 483 -10.80 -30.06 3.39
C SER A 483 -9.66 -29.17 3.90
N THR A 484 -9.05 -29.56 5.02
CA THR A 484 -7.86 -28.90 5.56
C THR A 484 -6.63 -29.25 4.73
N ARG A 485 -5.95 -28.24 4.20
CA ARG A 485 -4.69 -28.34 3.46
C ARG A 485 -3.57 -27.76 4.31
N ILE A 486 -2.56 -28.58 4.60
CA ILE A 486 -1.39 -28.14 5.36
C ILE A 486 -0.25 -27.93 4.37
N ILE A 487 0.37 -26.76 4.38
CA ILE A 487 1.47 -26.40 3.48
C ILE A 487 2.70 -26.26 4.36
N VAL A 488 3.62 -27.21 4.22
CA VAL A 488 4.87 -27.27 4.99
C VAL A 488 5.98 -26.64 4.16
N GLU A 489 6.70 -25.70 4.74
CA GLU A 489 7.97 -25.20 4.22
C GLU A 489 9.14 -25.88 4.92
N PHE A 490 10.15 -26.30 4.15
CA PHE A 490 11.34 -26.96 4.66
C PHE A 490 12.58 -26.03 4.62
N PRO A 491 13.52 -26.18 5.57
CA PRO A 491 14.73 -25.38 5.59
C PRO A 491 15.68 -25.79 4.46
N ALA A 492 16.60 -24.90 4.08
CA ALA A 492 17.59 -25.18 3.05
C ALA A 492 18.44 -26.43 3.41
N GLY A 493 18.57 -27.37 2.46
CA GLY A 493 19.29 -28.64 2.65
C GLY A 493 18.43 -29.78 3.21
N TYR A 494 17.14 -29.56 3.46
CA TYR A 494 16.20 -30.60 3.86
C TYR A 494 15.48 -31.18 2.65
N ASN A 495 15.45 -32.51 2.51
CA ASN A 495 14.70 -33.17 1.43
C ASN A 495 13.25 -33.37 1.86
N PRO A 496 12.27 -32.71 1.21
CA PRO A 496 10.87 -32.91 1.53
C PRO A 496 10.44 -34.37 1.34
N PRO A 497 9.51 -34.88 2.15
CA PRO A 497 9.04 -36.25 2.04
C PRO A 497 8.38 -36.48 0.67
N GLN A 498 8.58 -37.67 0.10
CA GLN A 498 8.08 -38.02 -1.23
C GLN A 498 6.55 -37.97 -1.29
N GLN A 499 6.00 -37.67 -2.47
CA GLN A 499 4.56 -37.73 -2.69
C GLN A 499 4.02 -39.12 -2.33
N GLY A 500 2.91 -39.18 -1.59
CA GLY A 500 2.31 -40.40 -1.08
C GLY A 500 2.88 -40.91 0.24
N ALA A 501 4.00 -40.34 0.73
CA ALA A 501 4.56 -40.72 2.02
C ALA A 501 3.64 -40.32 3.18
N VAL A 502 3.69 -41.09 4.26
CA VAL A 502 2.98 -40.79 5.50
C VAL A 502 3.96 -40.17 6.49
N VAL A 503 3.67 -38.97 6.95
CA VAL A 503 4.51 -38.24 7.91
C VAL A 503 3.77 -38.18 9.24
N SER A 504 4.42 -38.62 10.31
CA SER A 504 3.89 -38.53 11.68
C SER A 504 4.67 -37.47 12.45
N ARG A 505 3.94 -36.57 13.10
CA ARG A 505 4.48 -35.49 13.94
C ARG A 505 3.96 -35.66 15.35
N ASP A 506 4.86 -35.87 16.28
CA ASP A 506 4.59 -36.04 17.70
C ASP A 506 4.95 -34.77 18.48
N GLU A 507 4.93 -34.86 19.81
CA GLU A 507 5.22 -33.74 20.70
C GLU A 507 6.70 -33.35 20.71
N MET A 508 7.59 -34.27 20.33
CA MET A 508 9.03 -34.02 20.26
C MET A 508 9.45 -33.46 18.91
N ARG A 509 8.65 -33.66 17.85
CA ARG A 509 8.90 -33.21 16.48
C ARG A 509 7.65 -32.63 15.81
N PRO A 510 7.01 -31.57 16.35
CA PRO A 510 5.88 -30.96 15.69
C PRO A 510 6.31 -30.01 14.57
N TYR A 511 5.34 -29.54 13.78
CA TYR A 511 5.54 -28.39 12.90
C TYR A 511 5.20 -27.09 13.61
N GLU A 512 5.85 -25.98 13.27
CA GLU A 512 5.43 -24.67 13.79
C GLU A 512 4.44 -24.00 12.85
N ILE A 513 3.29 -23.58 13.37
CA ILE A 513 2.25 -22.91 12.59
C ILE A 513 2.64 -21.44 12.42
N THR A 514 2.82 -21.03 11.16
CA THR A 514 3.12 -19.65 10.81
C THR A 514 1.86 -18.86 10.47
N GLU A 515 0.86 -19.53 9.89
CA GLU A 515 -0.39 -18.88 9.49
C GLU A 515 -1.53 -19.88 9.32
N VAL A 516 -2.76 -19.46 9.63
CA VAL A 516 -3.97 -20.21 9.34
C VAL A 516 -4.95 -19.31 8.58
N ARG A 517 -5.37 -19.72 7.38
CA ARG A 517 -6.33 -18.99 6.54
C ARG A 517 -7.56 -19.83 6.26
N LYS A 518 -8.73 -19.23 6.47
CA LYS A 518 -10.02 -19.76 6.02
C LYS A 518 -10.35 -19.15 4.66
N GLN A 519 -10.59 -19.98 3.65
CA GLN A 519 -11.06 -19.52 2.35
C GLN A 519 -12.59 -19.37 2.33
N GLU A 520 -13.09 -18.56 1.40
CA GLU A 520 -14.54 -18.34 1.18
C GLU A 520 -15.29 -19.65 0.91
N ASP A 521 -14.63 -20.62 0.28
CA ASP A 521 -15.14 -21.96 -0.01
C ASP A 521 -15.17 -22.92 1.22
N GLY A 522 -14.81 -22.43 2.41
CA GLY A 522 -14.76 -23.23 3.65
C GLY A 522 -13.54 -24.17 3.77
N GLN A 523 -12.60 -24.13 2.82
CA GLN A 523 -11.31 -24.82 2.95
C GLN A 523 -10.38 -24.10 3.94
N LEU A 524 -9.65 -24.89 4.73
CA LEU A 524 -8.71 -24.38 5.72
C LEU A 524 -7.28 -24.60 5.24
N ASN A 525 -6.56 -23.52 4.94
CA ASN A 525 -5.15 -23.58 4.58
C ASN A 525 -4.30 -23.25 5.80
N VAL A 526 -3.46 -24.19 6.21
CA VAL A 526 -2.57 -24.06 7.36
C VAL A 526 -1.14 -24.03 6.84
N PHE A 527 -0.45 -22.93 7.04
CA PHE A 527 0.94 -22.77 6.70
C PHE A 527 1.78 -23.11 7.93
N VAL A 528 2.71 -24.04 7.74
CA VAL A 528 3.60 -24.50 8.79
C VAL A 528 5.03 -24.60 8.28
N ARG A 529 6.00 -24.56 9.19
CA ARG A 529 7.42 -24.76 8.87
C ARG A 529 8.01 -25.94 9.62
N GLU A 530 8.96 -26.61 8.98
CA GLU A 530 9.78 -27.66 9.58
C GLU A 530 10.87 -27.05 10.47
N ILE A 531 10.69 -27.11 11.79
CA ILE A 531 11.69 -26.61 12.74
C ILE A 531 12.62 -27.69 13.26
N MET A 532 12.50 -28.94 12.82
CA MET A 532 13.30 -30.04 13.34
C MET A 532 14.49 -30.35 12.44
N GLN A 533 15.63 -30.70 13.05
CA GLN A 533 16.78 -31.21 12.31
C GLN A 533 16.43 -32.55 11.62
N PRO A 534 16.95 -32.81 10.40
CA PRO A 534 16.82 -34.11 9.75
C PRO A 534 17.49 -35.20 10.60
N ASN A 535 17.02 -36.44 10.45
CA ASN A 535 17.65 -37.60 11.09
C ASN A 535 18.97 -37.98 10.43
#